data_AF-A0A1V5MR62-F1
#
_entry.id   AF-A0A1V5MR62-F1
#
_cell.length_a   1.000
_cell.length_b   1.000
_cell.length_c   1.000
_cell.angle_alpha   90.00
_cell.angle_beta   90.00
_cell.angle_gamma   90.00
#
_symmetry.space_group_name_H-M   'P 1'
#
loop_
_entity.id
_entity.type
_entity.pdbx_description
1 polymer ?
#
loop_
_entity_poly.entity_id
_entity_poly.type
_entity_poly.pdbx_seq_one_letter_code
_entity_poly.pdbx_strand_id
1 'polypeptide(L)'
;MIRAATYGRGIWEGPLQNYVGLKENDSHLNFSVFPNPAKDLLNIQLGETTNNPIEIKLFNVVGTLTRKAEINSSRQQLSIDISNLAPGTYFLKVNENNRYSTKKIMIVH
;
A
#
# COMPACT_ATOMS: atom_id res chain seq x y z
N MET A 1 -10.83 -21.30 -16.56
CA MET A 1 -11.63 -21.84 -17.69
C MET A 1 -12.18 -23.19 -17.27
N ILE A 2 -13.48 -23.27 -16.97
CA ILE A 2 -14.14 -24.54 -16.67
C ILE A 2 -15.01 -24.86 -17.87
N ARG A 3 -14.75 -25.98 -18.53
CA ARG A 3 -15.56 -26.46 -19.66
C ARG A 3 -16.41 -27.61 -19.14
N ALA A 4 -17.72 -27.42 -19.11
CA ALA A 4 -18.68 -28.51 -18.96
C ALA A 4 -19.52 -28.55 -20.24
N ALA A 5 -19.62 -29.73 -20.85
CA ALA A 5 -20.46 -29.96 -22.01
C ALA A 5 -21.48 -31.04 -21.66
N THR A 6 -22.77 -30.72 -21.78
CA THR A 6 -23.83 -31.72 -21.84
C THR A 6 -24.23 -31.92 -23.30
N TYR A 7 -24.56 -33.16 -23.65
CA TYR A 7 -24.85 -33.59 -25.02
C TYR A 7 -26.23 -33.04 -25.45
N GLY A 8 -26.25 -31.82 -25.98
CA GLY A 8 -27.43 -31.28 -26.63
C GLY A 8 -27.69 -29.81 -26.36
N ARG A 9 -27.24 -28.98 -27.30
CA ARG A 9 -27.78 -27.64 -27.64
C ARG A 9 -27.61 -26.55 -26.56
N GLY A 10 -26.52 -25.79 -26.71
CA GLY A 10 -26.36 -24.45 -26.14
C GLY A 10 -25.06 -24.29 -25.36
N ILE A 11 -24.06 -23.66 -25.99
CA ILE A 11 -22.93 -23.11 -25.24
C ILE A 11 -23.38 -21.75 -24.71
N TRP A 12 -23.51 -21.62 -23.39
CA TRP A 12 -23.70 -20.32 -22.75
C TRP A 12 -22.32 -19.76 -22.39
N GLU A 13 -21.83 -18.80 -23.18
CA GLU A 13 -20.66 -18.00 -22.81
C GLU A 13 -21.13 -16.80 -21.99
N GLY A 14 -20.99 -16.88 -20.67
CA GLY A 14 -21.08 -15.71 -19.82
C GLY A 14 -19.75 -14.94 -19.87
N PRO A 15 -19.75 -13.61 -20.05
CA PRO A 15 -18.53 -12.84 -19.91
C PRO A 15 -17.94 -13.12 -18.53
N LEU A 16 -16.61 -13.27 -18.45
CA LEU A 16 -15.91 -13.28 -17.17
C LEU A 16 -16.26 -11.96 -16.48
N GLN A 17 -17.18 -12.00 -15.51
CA GLN A 17 -17.41 -10.84 -14.69
C GLN A 17 -16.12 -10.59 -13.92
N ASN A 18 -15.42 -9.52 -14.28
CA ASN A 18 -14.41 -8.97 -13.40
C ASN A 18 -15.12 -8.77 -12.06
N TYR A 19 -14.69 -9.51 -11.04
CA TYR A 19 -15.10 -9.23 -9.68
C TYR A 19 -14.73 -7.78 -9.42
N VAL A 20 -15.75 -6.92 -9.41
CA VAL A 20 -15.62 -5.55 -8.92
C VAL A 20 -15.39 -5.72 -7.44
N GLY A 21 -14.12 -5.79 -7.04
CA GLY A 21 -13.73 -5.50 -5.68
C GLY A 21 -14.41 -4.18 -5.31
N LEU A 22 -15.13 -4.19 -4.21
CA LEU A 22 -15.82 -3.02 -3.68
C LEU A 22 -14.87 -1.83 -3.82
N LYS A 23 -15.25 -0.82 -4.61
CA LYS A 23 -14.57 0.47 -4.57
C LYS A 23 -14.92 1.04 -3.21
N GLU A 24 -14.10 0.71 -2.22
CA GLU A 24 -14.16 1.31 -0.90
C GLU A 24 -14.01 2.81 -1.15
N ASN A 25 -15.05 3.57 -0.81
CA ASN A 25 -15.00 5.03 -0.78
C ASN A 25 -14.21 5.47 0.46
N ASP A 26 -13.08 4.81 0.69
CA ASP A 26 -12.11 5.22 1.68
C ASP A 26 -11.45 6.47 1.13
N SER A 27 -11.32 7.49 1.96
CA SER A 27 -10.60 8.70 1.59
C SER A 27 -9.11 8.38 1.53
N HIS A 28 -8.69 7.64 0.51
CA HIS A 28 -7.34 7.16 0.37
C HIS A 28 -6.40 8.33 0.19
N LEU A 29 -5.36 8.39 1.02
CA LEU A 29 -4.26 9.29 0.80
C LEU A 29 -3.44 8.79 -0.39
N ASN A 30 -3.24 9.65 -1.40
CA ASN A 30 -2.42 9.30 -2.54
C ASN A 30 -0.94 9.57 -2.22
N PHE A 31 -0.14 8.51 -2.19
CA PHE A 31 1.30 8.61 -2.01
C PHE A 31 2.01 7.55 -2.85
N SER A 32 3.28 7.79 -3.13
CA SER A 32 4.19 6.87 -3.81
C SER A 32 5.37 6.56 -2.90
N VAL A 33 5.93 5.36 -3.06
CA VAL A 33 7.05 4.89 -2.24
C VAL A 33 8.11 4.33 -3.17
N PHE A 34 9.34 4.78 -3.00
CA PHE A 34 10.46 4.34 -3.81
C PHE A 34 11.80 4.43 -3.05
N PRO A 35 12.77 3.57 -3.38
CA PRO A 35 12.61 2.38 -4.24
C PRO A 35 11.80 1.29 -3.53
N ASN A 36 11.20 0.38 -4.32
CA ASN A 36 10.62 -0.86 -3.81
C ASN A 36 11.02 -1.98 -4.79
N PRO A 37 11.95 -2.90 -4.44
CA PRO A 37 12.53 -3.13 -3.12
C PRO A 37 13.48 -2.02 -2.61
N ALA A 38 13.50 -1.79 -1.30
CA ALA A 38 14.34 -0.79 -0.64
C ALA A 38 15.49 -1.44 0.15
N LYS A 39 16.65 -0.76 0.23
CA LYS A 39 17.81 -1.22 1.01
C LYS A 39 17.96 -0.43 2.31
N ASP A 40 18.50 0.78 2.21
CA ASP A 40 18.89 1.61 3.35
C ASP A 40 17.90 2.78 3.58
N LEU A 41 17.42 3.36 2.49
CA LEU A 41 16.56 4.56 2.51
C LEU A 41 15.25 4.30 1.74
N LEU A 42 14.14 4.61 2.40
CA LEU A 42 12.81 4.58 1.81
C LEU A 42 12.31 6.01 1.62
N ASN A 43 12.05 6.40 0.38
CA ASN A 43 11.45 7.69 0.07
C ASN A 43 9.94 7.55 -0.09
N ILE A 44 9.21 8.46 0.53
CA ILE A 44 7.76 8.56 0.50
C ILE A 44 7.44 9.92 -0.10
N GLN A 45 6.73 9.91 -1.22
CA GLN A 45 6.28 11.11 -1.90
C GLN A 45 4.76 11.19 -1.79
N LEU A 46 4.28 12.27 -1.19
CA LEU A 46 2.86 12.56 -1.05
C LEU A 46 2.37 13.26 -2.32
N GLY A 47 1.17 12.89 -2.79
CA GLY A 47 0.58 13.51 -3.98
C GLY A 47 0.12 14.95 -3.77
N GLU A 48 -0.10 15.35 -2.51
CA GLU A 48 -0.58 16.67 -2.13
C GLU A 48 0.23 17.19 -0.93
N THR A 49 0.54 18.49 -0.91
CA THR A 49 1.10 19.14 0.28
C THR A 49 -0.03 19.36 1.27
N THR A 50 0.13 18.85 2.49
CA THR A 50 -0.82 19.11 3.58
C THR A 50 -0.12 19.81 4.73
N ASN A 51 -0.88 20.65 5.44
CA ASN A 51 -0.46 21.26 6.70
C ASN A 51 -0.85 20.41 7.92
N ASN A 52 -1.55 19.30 7.69
CA ASN A 52 -1.95 18.39 8.75
C ASN A 52 -0.77 17.53 9.19
N PRO A 53 -0.73 17.13 10.48
CA PRO A 53 0.24 16.15 10.95
C PRO A 53 0.03 14.81 10.23
N ILE A 54 1.13 14.26 9.70
CA ILE A 54 1.14 12.97 9.03
C ILE A 54 1.82 11.96 9.94
N GLU A 55 1.10 10.91 10.26
CA GLU A 55 1.61 9.78 11.04
C GLU A 55 1.99 8.64 10.09
N ILE A 56 3.24 8.22 10.16
CA ILE A 56 3.77 7.14 9.34
C ILE A 56 4.15 5.98 10.25
N LYS A 57 3.58 4.83 9.95
CA LYS A 57 3.76 3.60 10.73
C LYS A 57 4.21 2.49 9.80
N LEU A 58 5.26 1.80 10.20
CA LEU A 58 5.77 0.62 9.49
C LEU A 58 5.50 -0.63 10.33
N PHE A 59 4.83 -1.60 9.71
CA PHE A 59 4.48 -2.86 10.33
C PHE A 59 5.18 -4.02 9.62
N ASN A 60 5.62 -5.02 10.38
CA ASN A 60 6.07 -6.29 9.80
C ASN A 60 4.86 -7.16 9.39
N VAL A 61 5.12 -8.33 8.78
CA VAL A 61 4.06 -9.28 8.39
C VAL A 61 3.24 -9.84 9.55
N VAL A 62 3.77 -9.79 10.78
CA VAL A 62 3.10 -10.23 12.02
C VAL A 62 2.26 -9.10 12.63
N GLY A 63 2.28 -7.90 12.04
CA GLY A 63 1.56 -6.72 12.54
C GLY A 63 2.28 -5.96 13.66
N THR A 64 3.53 -6.29 13.97
CA THR A 64 4.35 -5.55 14.94
C THR A 64 4.76 -4.21 14.37
N LEU A 65 4.47 -3.12 15.09
CA LEU A 65 4.93 -1.78 14.78
C LEU A 65 6.45 -1.72 14.94
N THR A 66 7.16 -1.61 13.82
CA THR A 66 8.63 -1.61 13.80
C THR A 66 9.18 -0.18 13.79
N ARG A 67 8.48 0.76 13.15
CA ARG A 67 8.81 2.19 13.17
C ARG A 67 7.55 3.04 13.20
N LYS A 68 7.65 4.16 13.90
CA LYS A 68 6.66 5.23 13.92
C LYS A 68 7.39 6.57 13.74
N ALA A 69 6.88 7.39 12.83
CA ALA A 69 7.32 8.77 12.64
C ALA A 69 6.09 9.67 12.54
N GLU A 70 6.20 10.89 13.04
CA GLU A 70 5.16 11.92 12.94
C GLU A 70 5.79 13.17 12.36
N ILE A 71 5.13 13.75 11.37
CA ILE A 71 5.65 14.89 10.61
C ILE A 71 4.59 15.98 10.62
N ASN A 72 4.96 17.11 11.21
CA ASN A 72 4.11 18.30 11.31
C ASN A 72 4.39 19.32 10.21
N SER A 73 5.25 18.98 9.24
CA SER A 73 5.74 19.90 8.22
C SER A 73 5.07 19.63 6.87
N SER A 74 4.77 20.71 6.13
CA SER A 74 4.21 20.70 4.77
C SER A 74 5.23 20.22 3.72
N ARG A 75 5.82 19.05 3.94
CA ARG A 75 6.80 18.42 3.06
C ARG A 75 6.10 17.43 2.14
N GLN A 76 6.30 17.57 0.84
CA GLN A 76 5.81 16.62 -0.16
C GLN A 76 6.63 15.32 -0.19
N GLN A 77 7.87 15.36 0.32
CA GLN A 77 8.77 14.21 0.31
C GLN A 77 9.36 13.98 1.70
N LEU A 78 9.44 12.70 2.06
CA LEU A 78 10.08 12.22 3.26
C LEU A 78 11.02 11.06 2.92
N SER A 79 12.14 11.00 3.62
CA SER A 79 13.02 9.83 3.62
C SER A 79 13.04 9.20 5.01
N ILE A 80 12.90 7.88 5.08
CA ILE A 80 12.98 7.10 6.31
C ILE A 80 14.18 6.16 6.19
N ASP A 81 15.06 6.20 7.20
CA ASP A 81 16.13 5.21 7.35
C ASP A 81 15.55 3.85 7.77
N ILE A 82 15.76 2.85 6.92
CA ILE A 82 15.35 1.46 7.13
C ILE A 82 16.55 0.52 7.28
N SER A 83 17.77 1.07 7.32
CA SER A 83 19.04 0.35 7.46
C SER A 83 19.06 -0.62 8.65
N ASN A 84 18.37 -0.26 9.73
CA ASN A 84 18.28 -1.05 10.96
C ASN A 84 17.18 -2.14 10.94
N LEU A 85 16.44 -2.30 9.84
CA LEU A 85 15.34 -3.26 9.72
C LEU A 85 15.83 -4.55 9.07
N ALA A 86 15.30 -5.69 9.50
CA ALA A 86 15.62 -6.97 8.85
C ALA A 86 15.04 -7.03 7.43
N PRO A 87 15.69 -7.76 6.49
CA PRO A 87 15.12 -7.99 5.17
C PRO A 87 13.78 -8.73 5.28
N GLY A 88 12.79 -8.31 4.49
CA GLY A 88 11.47 -8.90 4.55
C GLY A 88 10.37 -8.03 3.94
N THR A 89 9.13 -8.48 4.10
CA THR A 89 7.95 -7.72 3.68
C THR A 89 7.44 -6.86 4.83
N TYR A 90 7.16 -5.59 4.54
CA TYR A 90 6.61 -4.65 5.50
C TYR A 90 5.40 -3.93 4.90
N PHE A 91 4.53 -3.43 5.78
CA PHE A 91 3.38 -2.62 5.43
C PHE A 91 3.59 -1.21 5.96
N LEU A 92 3.70 -0.25 5.05
CA LEU A 92 3.80 1.17 5.34
C LEU A 92 2.39 1.76 5.36
N LYS A 93 1.93 2.17 6.52
CA LYS A 93 0.68 2.89 6.71
C LYS A 93 0.98 4.37 6.90
N VAL A 94 0.39 5.20 6.03
CA VAL A 94 0.41 6.64 6.14
C VAL A 94 -0.98 7.09 6.55
N ASN A 95 -1.07 7.88 7.62
CA ASN A 95 -2.31 8.41 8.14
C ASN A 95 -2.21 9.94 8.23
N GLU A 96 -3.20 10.62 7.67
CA GLU A 96 -3.36 12.07 7.71
C GLU A 96 -4.80 12.36 8.15
N ASN A 97 -4.98 12.71 9.42
CA ASN A 97 -6.28 12.99 10.02
C ASN A 97 -7.31 11.85 9.76
N ASN A 98 -8.20 12.01 8.77
CA ASN A 98 -9.24 11.04 8.42
C ASN A 98 -8.96 10.26 7.11
N ARG A 99 -7.78 10.45 6.51
CA ARG A 99 -7.31 9.76 5.30
C ARG A 99 -6.19 8.82 5.68
N TYR A 100 -6.30 7.56 5.33
CA TYR A 100 -5.20 6.61 5.51
C TYR A 100 -4.99 5.80 4.23
N SER A 101 -3.77 5.32 4.06
CA SER A 101 -3.44 4.46 2.94
C SER A 101 -2.26 3.57 3.33
N THR A 102 -2.31 2.31 2.91
CA THR A 102 -1.31 1.29 3.25
C THR A 102 -0.67 0.78 1.97
N LYS A 103 0.66 0.73 1.95
CA LYS A 103 1.41 0.10 0.86
C LYS A 103 2.33 -0.99 1.38
N LYS A 104 2.38 -2.08 0.64
CA LYS A 104 3.36 -3.14 0.85
C LYS A 104 4.71 -2.72 0.28
N ILE A 105 5.76 -2.86 1.07
CA ILE A 105 7.14 -2.64 0.66
C ILE A 105 7.96 -3.90 0.92
N MET A 106 9.00 -4.10 0.11
CA MET A 106 9.98 -5.16 0.30
C MET A 106 11.31 -4.53 0.69
N ILE A 107 11.89 -4.96 1.80
CA ILE A 107 13.22 -4.55 2.26
C ILE A 107 14.20 -5.68 1.92
N VAL A 108 15.28 -5.34 1.23
CA VAL A 108 16.36 -6.25 0.84
C VAL A 108 17.68 -5.60 1.20
N HIS A 109 18.50 -6.22 2.05
CA HIS A 109 19.88 -5.78 2.30
C HIS A 109 20.80 -6.43 1.27
#